data_AF-A0A2I1H675-F1
#
_entry.id   AF-A0A2I1H675-F1
#
_cell.length_a   1.000
_cell.length_b   1.000
_cell.length_c   1.000
_cell.angle_alpha   90.00
_cell.angle_beta   90.00
_cell.angle_gamma   90.00
#
_symmetry.space_group_name_H-M   'P 1'
#
loop_
_entity.id
_entity.type
_entity.pdbx_description
1 polymer ?
#
loop_
_entity_poly.entity_id
_entity_poly.type
_entity_poly.pdbx_seq_one_letter_code
_entity_poly.pdbx_strand_id
1 'polypeptide(L)'
;MQRRSQKHNQQRITINIDNTQSRNILHHGKHIGNKLIITPLPVTINRKEMGTIRSKSTIEKACGIVTYEIDDKRKRKNNLPLLLIVGWRISTFGKNKWFVFIGCETDPDFPGEDKSSINEYLKENGNKGSNTLDFEEHSMIIDGSISDG
;
A
#
# COMPACT_ATOMS: atom_id res chain seq x y z
N MET A 1 -1.45 27.85 35.16
CA MET A 1 -0.49 27.07 34.35
C MET A 1 -1.27 25.96 33.63
N GLN A 2 -1.79 26.20 32.43
CA GLN A 2 -2.56 25.21 31.67
C GLN A 2 -1.59 24.24 30.98
N ARG A 3 -1.71 22.94 31.30
CA ARG A 3 -1.04 21.87 30.56
C ARG A 3 -1.63 21.84 29.15
N ARG A 4 -0.89 22.35 28.16
CA ARG A 4 -1.20 22.11 26.74
C ARG A 4 -1.12 20.61 26.52
N SER A 5 -2.27 19.97 26.29
CA SER A 5 -2.32 18.60 25.80
C SER A 5 -1.61 18.57 24.45
N GLN A 6 -0.45 17.89 24.39
CA GLN A 6 0.15 17.55 23.11
C GLN A 6 -0.79 16.55 22.41
N LYS A 7 -1.65 17.07 21.52
CA LYS A 7 -2.32 16.21 20.53
C LYS A 7 -1.21 15.59 19.69
N HIS A 8 -0.86 14.33 19.96
CA HIS A 8 -0.08 13.56 19.01
C HIS A 8 -0.92 13.42 17.75
N ASN A 9 -0.51 14.09 16.67
CA ASN A 9 -1.13 13.99 15.36
C ASN A 9 -0.91 12.57 14.81
N GLN A 10 -1.85 11.68 15.11
CA GLN A 10 -1.77 10.27 14.74
C GLN A 10 -2.21 10.08 13.30
N GLN A 11 -1.30 9.56 12.48
CA GLN A 11 -1.58 9.23 11.09
C GLN A 11 -2.21 7.84 10.97
N ARG A 12 -3.29 7.70 10.21
CA ARG A 12 -4.03 6.46 10.00
C ARG A 12 -4.08 6.13 8.52
N ILE A 13 -3.94 4.86 8.20
CA ILE A 13 -4.16 4.38 6.83
C ILE A 13 -5.03 3.13 6.85
N THR A 14 -5.97 3.09 5.92
CA THR A 14 -6.73 1.90 5.58
C THR A 14 -6.41 1.54 4.14
N ILE A 15 -6.09 0.28 3.89
CA ILE A 15 -5.83 -0.26 2.55
C ILE A 15 -6.80 -1.40 2.35
N ASN A 16 -7.65 -1.30 1.34
CA ASN A 16 -8.55 -2.36 0.93
C ASN A 16 -8.07 -2.89 -0.43
N ILE A 17 -7.87 -4.20 -0.49
CA ILE A 17 -7.55 -4.93 -1.71
C ILE A 17 -8.75 -5.82 -2.00
N ASP A 18 -9.51 -5.42 -3.01
CA ASP A 18 -10.66 -6.16 -3.50
C ASP A 18 -10.21 -7.18 -4.56
N ASN A 19 -10.17 -8.46 -4.17
CA ASN A 19 -9.86 -9.57 -5.05
C ASN A 19 -11.16 -10.31 -5.48
N THR A 20 -12.32 -9.65 -5.39
CA THR A 20 -13.61 -10.29 -5.67
C THR A 20 -13.79 -10.64 -7.15
N GLN A 21 -13.16 -9.86 -8.03
CA GLN A 21 -13.28 -9.99 -9.49
C GLN A 21 -12.11 -10.75 -10.13
N SER A 22 -11.10 -11.14 -9.35
CA SER A 22 -9.95 -11.89 -9.85
C SER A 22 -10.08 -13.38 -9.48
N ARG A 23 -9.60 -14.24 -10.38
CA ARG A 23 -9.52 -15.69 -10.17
C ARG A 23 -8.24 -16.11 -9.45
N ASN A 24 -7.31 -15.18 -9.26
CA ASN A 24 -6.02 -15.45 -8.63
C ASN A 24 -6.11 -15.35 -7.11
N ILE A 25 -5.23 -16.08 -6.44
CA ILE A 25 -5.02 -15.94 -4.99
C ILE A 25 -3.84 -14.98 -4.80
N LEU A 26 -3.91 -14.14 -3.78
CA LEU A 26 -2.76 -13.34 -3.34
C LEU A 26 -2.08 -14.06 -2.19
N HIS A 27 -0.79 -14.36 -2.31
CA HIS A 27 -0.01 -15.09 -1.30
C HIS A 27 1.14 -14.24 -0.77
N HIS A 28 1.74 -14.74 0.32
CA HIS A 28 2.97 -14.23 0.89
C HIS A 28 2.92 -12.73 1.17
N GLY A 29 1.77 -12.25 1.67
CA GLY A 29 1.59 -10.86 2.04
C GLY A 29 2.74 -10.37 2.92
N LYS A 30 3.46 -9.34 2.47
CA LYS A 30 4.55 -8.69 3.20
C LYS A 30 4.25 -7.21 3.39
N HIS A 31 4.60 -6.66 4.56
CA HIS A 31 4.48 -5.23 4.84
C HIS A 31 5.78 -4.68 5.39
N ILE A 32 6.23 -3.56 4.82
CA ILE A 32 7.41 -2.82 5.26
C ILE A 32 7.00 -1.37 5.51
N GLY A 33 7.17 -0.85 6.73
CA GLY A 33 6.71 0.50 7.09
C GLY A 33 7.21 0.97 8.46
N ASN A 34 7.09 2.27 8.73
CA ASN A 34 7.37 2.88 10.04
C ASN A 34 6.05 3.09 10.81
N LYS A 35 5.36 2.00 11.18
CA LYS A 35 3.99 2.07 11.71
C LYS A 35 3.65 0.92 12.66
N LEU A 36 2.69 1.17 13.54
CA LEU A 36 1.99 0.12 14.28
C LEU A 36 0.89 -0.46 13.37
N ILE A 37 0.90 -1.77 13.16
CA ILE A 37 -0.19 -2.47 12.46
C ILE A 37 -1.33 -2.67 13.47
N ILE A 38 -2.53 -2.16 13.17
CA ILE A 38 -3.71 -2.35 14.02
C ILE A 38 -4.44 -3.63 13.64
N THR A 39 -4.61 -3.85 12.34
CA THR A 39 -5.16 -5.09 11.79
C THR A 39 -4.03 -5.83 11.09
N PRO A 40 -3.69 -7.06 11.50
CA PRO A 40 -2.58 -7.81 10.92
C PRO A 40 -2.75 -7.91 9.40
N LEU A 41 -1.63 -7.85 8.69
CA LEU A 41 -1.60 -8.05 7.25
C LEU A 41 -2.15 -9.45 6.92
N PRO A 42 -3.18 -9.58 6.08
CA PRO A 42 -3.59 -10.88 5.58
C PRO A 42 -2.42 -11.50 4.82
N VAL A 43 -1.94 -12.66 5.26
CA VAL A 43 -0.87 -13.39 4.57
C VAL A 43 -1.35 -13.90 3.20
N THR A 44 -2.65 -14.18 3.11
CA THR A 44 -3.33 -14.69 1.93
C THR A 44 -4.67 -13.98 1.75
N ILE A 45 -5.04 -13.66 0.51
CA ILE A 45 -6.39 -13.18 0.15
C ILE A 45 -6.90 -14.12 -0.95
N ASN A 46 -7.94 -14.91 -0.67
CA ASN A 46 -8.43 -15.88 -1.66
C ASN A 46 -9.10 -15.16 -2.84
N ARG A 47 -9.29 -15.91 -3.93
CA ARG A 47 -10.20 -15.51 -5.00
C ARG A 47 -11.58 -15.19 -4.41
N LYS A 48 -12.26 -14.17 -4.95
CA LYS A 48 -13.59 -13.77 -4.47
C LYS A 48 -13.64 -13.17 -3.06
N GLU A 49 -12.50 -12.83 -2.46
CA GLU A 49 -12.42 -12.22 -1.12
C GLU A 49 -11.82 -10.82 -1.17
N MET A 50 -11.99 -10.07 -0.08
CA MET A 50 -11.40 -8.76 0.12
C MET A 50 -10.43 -8.83 1.31
N GLY A 51 -9.24 -8.27 1.15
CA GLY A 51 -8.29 -8.06 2.23
C GLY A 51 -8.30 -6.61 2.69
N THR A 52 -8.33 -6.40 4.01
CA THR A 52 -8.24 -5.06 4.60
C THR A 52 -7.08 -4.98 5.58
N ILE A 53 -6.28 -3.93 5.47
CA ILE A 53 -5.18 -3.61 6.38
C ILE A 53 -5.45 -2.24 6.98
N ARG A 54 -5.32 -2.15 8.30
CA ARG A 54 -5.41 -0.87 9.02
C ARG A 54 -4.12 -0.66 9.80
N SER A 55 -3.52 0.49 9.59
CA SER A 55 -2.28 0.86 10.27
C SER A 55 -2.36 2.28 10.82
N LYS A 56 -1.64 2.50 11.92
CA LYS A 56 -1.54 3.78 12.60
C LYS A 56 -0.08 4.09 12.86
N SER A 57 0.34 5.30 12.53
CA SER A 57 1.67 5.81 12.86
C SER A 57 1.53 6.97 13.83
N THR A 58 2.41 7.00 14.82
CA THR A 58 2.59 8.09 15.77
C THR A 58 3.70 9.05 15.35
N ILE A 59 4.40 8.75 14.26
CA ILE A 59 5.49 9.57 13.71
C ILE A 59 4.91 10.52 12.65
N GLU A 60 5.49 11.71 12.52
CA GLU A 60 5.07 12.78 11.58
C GLU A 60 5.03 12.37 10.10
N LYS A 61 5.54 11.20 9.72
CA LYS A 61 5.48 10.69 8.34
C LYS A 61 5.23 9.19 8.34
N ALA A 62 4.09 8.78 7.80
CA ALA A 62 3.68 7.39 7.72
C ALA A 62 3.80 6.87 6.28
N CYS A 63 4.97 6.33 5.91
CA CYS A 63 5.19 5.62 4.66
C CYS A 63 5.22 4.10 4.85
N GLY A 64 4.97 3.37 3.78
CA GLY A 64 5.06 1.92 3.75
C GLY A 64 4.64 1.32 2.42
N ILE A 65 4.79 0.00 2.34
CA ILE A 65 4.47 -0.84 1.21
C ILE A 65 3.81 -2.13 1.70
N VAL A 66 2.87 -2.62 0.90
CA VAL A 66 2.34 -3.97 0.98
C VAL A 66 2.61 -4.65 -0.35
N THR A 67 3.17 -5.85 -0.28
CA THR A 67 3.45 -6.69 -1.45
C THR A 67 2.73 -8.01 -1.31
N TYR A 68 2.13 -8.48 -2.40
CA TYR A 68 1.56 -9.81 -2.55
C TYR A 68 2.10 -10.47 -3.80
N GLU A 69 2.34 -11.78 -3.73
CA GLU A 69 2.53 -12.60 -4.93
C GLU A 69 1.16 -12.99 -5.50
N ILE A 70 0.96 -12.77 -6.79
CA ILE A 70 -0.23 -13.22 -7.50
C ILE A 70 0.00 -14.67 -7.92
N ASP A 71 -0.93 -15.57 -7.56
CA ASP A 71 -0.89 -17.00 -7.88
C ASP A 71 -1.23 -17.30 -9.35
N ASP A 72 -0.56 -16.60 -10.28
CA ASP A 72 -0.64 -16.86 -11.70
C ASP A 72 0.73 -17.32 -12.21
N LYS A 73 0.93 -18.64 -12.22
CA LYS A 73 2.18 -19.24 -12.72
C LYS A 73 2.42 -18.97 -14.20
N ARG A 74 1.37 -18.67 -14.99
CA ARG A 74 1.50 -18.44 -16.45
C ARG A 74 2.07 -17.07 -16.75
N LYS A 75 1.85 -16.08 -15.86
CA LYS A 75 2.31 -14.70 -16.02
C LYS A 75 3.68 -14.43 -15.41
N ARG A 76 4.34 -15.44 -14.85
CA ARG A 76 5.72 -15.33 -14.34
C ARG A 76 6.68 -15.01 -15.48
N LYS A 77 7.60 -14.08 -15.24
CA LYS A 77 8.71 -13.76 -16.15
C LYS A 77 10.00 -14.30 -15.56
N ASN A 78 10.77 -15.10 -16.32
CA ASN A 78 12.07 -15.63 -15.87
C ASN A 78 12.03 -16.32 -14.49
N ASN A 79 10.96 -17.09 -14.23
CA ASN A 79 10.67 -17.74 -12.93
C ASN A 79 10.40 -16.80 -11.75
N LEU A 80 10.39 -15.49 -11.96
CA LEU A 80 10.05 -14.51 -10.94
C LEU A 80 8.53 -14.43 -10.74
N PRO A 81 8.07 -14.24 -9.49
CA PRO A 81 6.65 -14.08 -9.21
C PRO A 81 6.12 -12.79 -9.83
N LEU A 82 4.85 -12.81 -10.25
CA LEU A 82 4.11 -11.60 -10.54
C LEU A 82 3.68 -10.99 -9.20
N LEU A 83 4.01 -9.72 -8.98
CA LEU A 83 3.78 -9.03 -7.73
C LEU A 83 2.67 -7.99 -7.88
N LEU A 84 1.82 -7.89 -6.85
CA LEU A 84 1.00 -6.73 -6.56
C LEU A 84 1.72 -5.93 -5.48
N ILE A 85 2.02 -4.67 -5.77
CA ILE A 85 2.66 -3.75 -4.83
C ILE A 85 1.74 -2.54 -4.62
N VAL A 86 1.46 -2.23 -3.36
CA VAL A 86 0.73 -1.03 -2.94
C VAL A 86 1.62 -0.20 -2.04
N GLY A 87 2.06 0.97 -2.52
CA GLY A 87 2.94 1.87 -1.79
C GLY A 87 2.24 3.17 -1.42
N TRP A 88 2.56 3.75 -0.27
CA TRP A 88 1.95 4.99 0.20
C TRP A 88 2.90 5.86 1.04
N ARG A 89 2.56 7.14 1.10
CA ARG A 89 3.17 8.14 1.96
C ARG A 89 2.11 9.13 2.42
N ILE A 90 1.86 9.12 3.73
CA ILE A 90 1.08 10.16 4.40
C ILE A 90 2.04 11.24 4.87
N SER A 91 1.75 12.48 4.49
CA SER A 91 2.56 13.63 4.88
C SER A 91 1.84 14.43 5.95
N THR A 92 2.58 14.96 6.94
CA THR A 92 2.00 15.96 7.86
C THR A 92 1.75 17.29 7.14
N PHE A 93 2.54 17.59 6.10
CA PHE A 93 2.40 18.80 5.29
C PHE A 93 2.43 18.44 3.80
N GLY A 94 1.48 18.96 3.03
CA GLY A 94 1.33 18.65 1.60
C GLY A 94 0.48 17.41 1.33
N LYS A 95 0.45 16.98 0.06
CA LYS A 95 -0.46 15.91 -0.40
C LYS A 95 0.01 14.52 0.04
N ASN A 96 -0.94 13.69 0.43
CA ASN A 96 -0.75 12.25 0.53
C ASN A 96 -0.47 11.68 -0.87
N LYS A 97 0.37 10.66 -0.92
CA LYS A 97 0.75 9.99 -2.17
C LYS A 97 0.60 8.49 -2.05
N TRP A 98 0.19 7.85 -3.13
CA TRP A 98 0.16 6.40 -3.24
C TRP A 98 0.37 5.93 -4.68
N PHE A 99 0.65 4.64 -4.84
CA PHE A 99 0.65 3.94 -6.12
C PHE A 99 0.23 2.48 -5.95
N VAL A 100 -0.20 1.88 -7.05
CA VAL A 100 -0.35 0.43 -7.22
C VAL A 100 0.48 0.02 -8.43
N PHE A 101 1.24 -1.05 -8.28
CA PHE A 101 2.08 -1.62 -9.33
C PHE A 101 1.77 -3.12 -9.45
N ILE A 102 1.63 -3.60 -10.68
CA ILE A 102 1.51 -5.02 -11.00
C ILE A 102 2.60 -5.35 -12.00
N GLY A 103 3.53 -6.23 -11.63
CA GLY A 103 4.68 -6.55 -12.46
C GLY A 103 5.68 -7.46 -11.77
N CYS A 104 6.83 -7.66 -12.41
CA CYS A 104 7.93 -8.46 -11.91
C CYS A 104 9.12 -7.55 -11.52
N GLU A 105 10.04 -8.03 -10.69
CA GLU A 105 11.25 -7.28 -10.27
C GLU A 105 12.14 -6.84 -11.44
N THR A 106 12.03 -7.50 -12.59
CA THR A 106 12.81 -7.18 -13.81
C THR A 106 12.15 -6.12 -14.68
N ASP A 107 10.95 -5.66 -14.34
CA ASP A 107 10.27 -4.62 -15.10
C ASP A 107 10.98 -3.27 -14.91
N PRO A 108 11.17 -2.47 -15.98
CA PRO A 108 11.92 -1.20 -15.91
C PRO A 108 11.38 -0.20 -14.88
N ASP A 109 10.06 -0.24 -14.64
CA ASP A 109 9.35 0.67 -13.72
C ASP A 109 9.16 0.06 -12.31
N PHE A 110 9.89 -1.01 -11.98
CA PHE A 110 9.77 -1.68 -10.69
C PHE A 110 10.11 -0.69 -9.54
N PRO A 111 9.21 -0.49 -8.56
CA PRO A 111 9.35 0.56 -7.55
C PRO A 111 10.35 0.23 -6.43
N GLY A 112 10.96 -0.97 -6.46
CA GLY A 112 11.74 -1.52 -5.35
C GLY A 112 10.87 -2.04 -4.21
N GLU A 113 11.46 -2.82 -3.30
CA GLU A 113 10.77 -3.33 -2.10
C GLU A 113 11.21 -2.62 -0.79
N ASP A 114 12.22 -1.75 -0.86
CA ASP A 114 12.74 -1.04 0.31
C ASP A 114 12.17 0.39 0.45
N LYS A 115 12.16 0.88 1.70
CA LYS A 115 11.57 2.19 2.05
C LYS A 115 12.21 3.37 1.31
N SER A 116 13.50 3.28 0.95
CA SER A 116 14.21 4.37 0.27
C SER A 116 13.73 4.47 -1.17
N SER A 117 13.77 3.35 -1.89
CA SER A 117 13.32 3.24 -3.28
C SER A 117 11.86 3.67 -3.44
N ILE A 118 10.98 3.25 -2.52
CA ILE A 118 9.56 3.64 -2.52
C ILE A 118 9.37 5.14 -2.28
N ASN A 119 10.17 5.74 -1.40
CA ASN A 119 10.06 7.16 -1.13
C ASN A 119 10.50 8.00 -2.34
N GLU A 120 11.51 7.54 -3.07
CA GLU A 120 11.92 8.14 -4.36
C GLU A 120 10.83 7.95 -5.41
N TYR A 121 10.34 6.71 -5.58
CA TYR A 121 9.26 6.40 -6.51
C TYR A 121 8.00 7.25 -6.24
N LEU A 122 7.59 7.41 -4.99
CA LEU A 122 6.45 8.26 -4.62
C LEU A 122 6.72 9.75 -4.84
N LYS A 123 7.97 10.23 -4.72
CA LYS A 123 8.30 11.63 -5.04
C LYS A 123 8.07 11.89 -6.53
N GLU A 124 8.53 10.99 -7.38
CA GLU A 124 8.54 11.12 -8.84
C GLU A 124 7.20 10.75 -9.50
N ASN A 125 6.55 9.69 -9.02
CA ASN A 125 5.41 9.04 -9.71
C ASN A 125 4.10 9.01 -8.91
N GLY A 126 4.11 9.42 -7.64
CA GLY A 126 2.92 9.34 -6.79
C GLY A 126 1.79 10.27 -7.25
N ASN A 127 0.56 9.73 -7.29
CA ASN A 127 -0.70 10.35 -7.72
C ASN A 127 -0.95 10.43 -9.25
N LYS A 128 -0.91 9.28 -9.95
CA LYS A 128 -1.44 9.12 -11.33
C LYS A 128 -2.84 8.45 -11.39
N GLY A 129 -3.49 8.19 -10.25
CA GLY A 129 -4.81 7.53 -10.15
C GLY A 129 -5.98 8.48 -9.92
N SER A 130 -7.18 8.12 -10.38
CA SER A 130 -8.40 8.94 -10.37
C SER A 130 -9.04 9.18 -8.98
N ASN A 131 -8.59 8.48 -7.93
CA ASN A 131 -9.22 8.49 -6.61
C ASN A 131 -8.41 9.32 -5.61
N THR A 132 -8.26 10.61 -5.89
CA THR A 132 -7.69 11.57 -4.93
C THR A 132 -8.85 12.14 -4.12
N LEU A 133 -9.03 11.70 -2.86
CA LEU A 133 -9.99 12.28 -1.94
C LEU A 133 -9.30 13.35 -1.09
N ASP A 134 -9.83 14.57 -1.11
CA ASP A 134 -9.47 15.61 -0.15
C ASP A 134 -10.11 15.29 1.20
N PHE A 135 -9.29 15.21 2.24
CA PHE A 135 -9.72 15.27 3.63
C PHE A 135 -8.71 16.10 4.43
N GLU A 136 -9.22 16.86 5.41
CA GLU A 136 -8.43 17.67 6.34
C GLU A 136 -7.64 16.85 7.38
N GLU A 137 -7.72 15.52 7.39
CA GLU A 137 -7.21 14.71 8.50
C GLU A 137 -5.94 13.91 8.17
N HIS A 138 -5.22 13.56 9.23
CA HIS A 138 -4.10 12.61 9.26
C HIS A 138 -4.51 11.18 8.83
N SER A 139 -5.43 11.01 7.89
CA SER A 139 -5.98 9.73 7.47
C SER A 139 -5.92 9.55 5.96
N MET A 140 -5.80 8.31 5.50
CA MET A 140 -5.81 7.96 4.08
C MET A 140 -6.51 6.61 3.89
N ILE A 141 -7.36 6.51 2.86
CA ILE A 141 -7.97 5.26 2.42
C ILE A 141 -7.50 4.99 1.00
N ILE A 142 -7.00 3.78 0.77
CA ILE A 142 -6.59 3.29 -0.55
C ILE A 142 -7.46 2.09 -0.86
N ASP A 143 -8.26 2.19 -1.90
CA ASP A 143 -9.06 1.10 -2.43
C ASP A 143 -8.46 0.66 -3.77
N GLY A 144 -7.98 -0.58 -3.82
CA GLY A 144 -7.46 -1.21 -5.03
C GLY A 144 -8.28 -2.45 -5.37
N SER A 145 -8.77 -2.54 -6.60
CA SER A 145 -9.45 -3.72 -7.13
C SER A 145 -8.57 -4.49 -8.10
N ILE A 146 -8.60 -5.80 -8.02
CA ILE A 146 -7.91 -6.69 -8.96
C ILE A 146 -8.98 -7.43 -9.77
N SER A 147 -8.86 -7.32 -11.09
CA SER A 147 -9.66 -8.04 -12.07
C SER A 147 -8.73 -8.69 -13.08
N ASP A 148 -9.15 -9.80 -13.68
CA ASP A 148 -8.36 -10.53 -14.68
C ASP A 148 -8.35 -9.86 -16.07
N GLY A 149 -9.14 -8.79 -16.25
CA GLY A 149 -9.42 -8.18 -17.56
C GLY A 149 -10.80 -8.54 -18.08
#